data_AF-A0A2P8VLY1-F1
#
_entry.id   AF-A0A2P8VLY1-F1
#
_cell.length_a   1.000
_cell.length_b   1.000
_cell.length_c   1.000
_cell.angle_alpha   90.00
_cell.angle_beta   90.00
_cell.angle_gamma   90.00
#
_symmetry.space_group_name_H-M   'P 1'
#
loop_
_entity.id
_entity.type
_entity.pdbx_description
1 polymer ?
#
loop_
_entity_poly.entity_id
_entity_poly.type
_entity_poly.pdbx_seq_one_letter_code
_entity_poly.pdbx_strand_id
1 'polypeptide(L)'
;MPALHFPKIIFKTRRGMDDYTADDMRYGDIHEGQLRNDFQLNDISAHVDPFQLIKTDAAYRPHDLITPHNVTRTALTRTQCASLLFDEFRQLARMFSFTGPYQHVIGEMITHMQNNTGMPFYSSSLDSALREQIQQDRSSKSSLFAIKTVFKKVIDWDSQCVHNEAVIDFHDALKDTVLPKFVRIKDAVNGLSLSVHDTCATHITIDALSVSNNRYRATVTYNVQDHFGLDKYDIRSPVFRQFRLFRLWFFLQRSRLFGFRPFMTNMQATVEITGGRDENI
;
A
#
# COMPACT_ATOMS: atom_id res chain seq x y z
N MET A 1 24.19 1.01 33.55
CA MET A 1 24.24 1.70 32.24
C MET A 1 23.15 2.78 32.22
N PRO A 2 23.23 3.82 31.38
CA PRO A 2 22.15 4.80 31.28
C PRO A 2 20.84 4.15 30.81
N ALA A 3 19.72 4.55 31.41
CA ALA A 3 18.40 4.09 30.99
C ALA A 3 18.03 4.67 29.61
N LEU A 4 17.32 3.88 28.82
CA LEU A 4 16.77 4.27 27.54
C LEU A 4 15.59 5.22 27.74
N HIS A 5 15.64 6.37 27.09
CA HIS A 5 14.54 7.32 27.08
C HIS A 5 13.55 7.01 25.97
N PHE A 6 12.26 7.07 26.30
CA PHE A 6 11.15 6.91 25.37
C PHE A 6 10.50 8.27 25.07
N PRO A 7 9.94 8.48 23.86
CA PRO A 7 9.79 7.50 22.77
C PRO A 7 11.12 7.17 22.09
N LYS A 8 11.29 5.91 21.66
CA LYS A 8 12.50 5.45 20.95
C LYS A 8 12.15 4.63 19.74
N ILE A 9 12.69 5.05 18.58
CA ILE A 9 12.66 4.24 17.37
C ILE A 9 13.64 3.07 17.53
N ILE A 10 13.11 1.86 17.48
CA ILE A 10 13.88 0.61 17.64
C ILE A 10 14.14 -0.08 16.30
N PHE A 11 13.41 0.30 15.24
CA PHE A 11 13.62 -0.25 13.91
C PHE A 11 13.18 0.73 12.82
N LYS A 12 13.95 0.76 11.73
CA LYS A 12 13.61 1.43 10.48
C LYS A 12 13.98 0.54 9.31
N THR A 13 13.13 0.48 8.30
CA THR A 13 13.49 -0.06 6.99
C THR A 13 14.62 0.74 6.34
N ARG A 14 15.32 0.13 5.38
CA ARG A 14 16.35 0.83 4.58
C ARG A 14 15.78 1.96 3.75
N ARG A 15 14.61 1.73 3.13
CA ARG A 15 13.82 2.78 2.48
C ARG A 15 13.26 3.70 3.56
N GLY A 16 13.40 5.01 3.33
CA GLY A 16 12.89 6.05 4.22
C GLY A 16 11.41 6.34 3.95
N MET A 17 10.76 6.92 4.96
CA MET A 17 9.46 7.55 4.77
C MET A 17 9.62 8.81 3.91
N ASP A 18 8.54 9.19 3.25
CA ASP A 18 8.39 10.45 2.51
C ASP A 18 9.35 10.60 1.30
N ASP A 19 9.67 9.47 0.64
CA ASP A 19 10.46 9.47 -0.60
C ASP A 19 9.61 9.75 -1.85
N TYR A 20 9.35 11.02 -2.12
CA TYR A 20 8.69 11.47 -3.34
C TYR A 20 9.55 11.32 -4.62
N THR A 21 10.80 10.87 -4.50
CA THR A 21 11.71 10.70 -5.65
C THR A 21 11.68 9.30 -6.24
N ALA A 22 10.99 8.36 -5.57
CA ALA A 22 10.80 6.99 -6.02
C ALA A 22 10.15 6.92 -7.42
N ASP A 23 10.47 5.89 -8.21
CA ASP A 23 10.03 5.81 -9.61
C ASP A 23 8.51 5.61 -9.73
N ASP A 24 7.90 4.90 -8.78
CA ASP A 24 6.46 4.72 -8.62
C ASP A 24 5.73 6.01 -8.20
N MET A 25 6.46 7.03 -7.72
CA MET A 25 5.94 8.37 -7.39
C MET A 25 6.00 9.36 -8.57
N ARG A 26 6.56 8.96 -9.71
CA ARG A 26 6.64 9.82 -10.91
C ARG A 26 5.33 9.80 -11.71
N TYR A 27 5.02 10.90 -12.38
CA TYR A 27 3.79 11.06 -13.18
C TYR A 27 4.01 12.02 -14.36
N GLY A 28 3.19 11.89 -15.40
CA GLY A 28 3.15 12.81 -16.53
C GLY A 28 4.48 12.97 -17.30
N ASP A 29 5.39 12.02 -17.21
CA ASP A 29 6.76 12.08 -17.72
C ASP A 29 6.95 11.25 -19.01
N ILE A 30 6.06 10.30 -19.32
CA ILE A 30 6.16 9.40 -20.47
C ILE A 30 5.29 9.88 -21.64
N HIS A 31 5.90 10.01 -22.82
CA HIS A 31 5.20 10.38 -24.05
C HIS A 31 4.49 9.18 -24.70
N GLU A 32 3.49 9.47 -25.53
CA GLU A 32 2.70 8.45 -26.25
C GLU A 32 3.56 7.43 -27.01
N GLY A 33 4.58 7.87 -27.75
CA GLY A 33 5.45 6.96 -28.49
C GLY A 33 6.12 5.93 -27.58
N GLN A 34 6.56 6.33 -26.38
CA GLN A 34 7.15 5.41 -25.40
C GLN A 34 6.09 4.49 -24.80
N LEU A 35 4.89 5.00 -24.46
CA LEU A 35 3.78 4.18 -23.96
C LEU A 35 3.44 3.05 -24.94
N ARG A 36 3.32 3.37 -26.23
CA ARG A 36 2.95 2.40 -27.28
C ARG A 36 4.09 1.45 -27.65
N ASN A 37 5.30 1.98 -27.83
CA ASN A 37 6.40 1.20 -28.39
C ASN A 37 7.21 0.47 -27.32
N ASP A 38 7.55 1.15 -26.22
CA ASP A 38 8.44 0.59 -25.19
C ASP A 38 7.65 -0.24 -24.17
N PHE A 39 6.44 0.22 -23.82
CA PHE A 39 5.59 -0.43 -22.83
C PHE A 39 4.45 -1.27 -23.43
N GLN A 40 4.26 -1.22 -24.76
CA GLN A 40 3.21 -1.99 -25.48
C GLN A 40 1.78 -1.66 -25.00
N LEU A 41 1.55 -0.44 -24.54
CA LEU A 41 0.27 0.04 -24.02
C LEU A 41 -0.66 0.48 -25.14
N ASN A 42 -1.20 -0.51 -25.87
CA ASN A 42 -2.12 -0.28 -27.00
C ASN A 42 -3.59 -0.55 -26.65
N ASP A 43 -3.87 -1.39 -25.66
CA ASP A 43 -5.21 -1.61 -25.08
C ASP A 43 -5.20 -1.07 -23.65
N ILE A 44 -5.78 0.13 -23.49
CA ILE A 44 -5.90 0.82 -22.21
C ILE A 44 -7.31 0.70 -21.66
N SER A 45 -8.35 0.92 -22.48
CA SER A 45 -9.74 0.97 -22.02
C SER A 45 -10.63 0.14 -22.95
N ALA A 46 -11.66 -0.50 -22.37
CA ALA A 46 -12.72 -1.12 -23.14
C ALA A 46 -13.71 -0.12 -23.77
N HIS A 47 -13.73 1.13 -23.30
CA HIS A 47 -14.79 2.08 -23.58
C HIS A 47 -14.33 3.29 -24.41
N VAL A 48 -13.05 3.67 -24.30
CA VAL A 48 -12.49 4.85 -24.98
C VAL A 48 -11.13 4.55 -25.59
N ASP A 49 -10.79 5.26 -26.68
CA ASP A 49 -9.40 5.46 -27.10
C ASP A 49 -8.87 6.72 -26.39
N PRO A 50 -8.03 6.56 -25.35
CA PRO A 50 -7.59 7.70 -24.57
C PRO A 50 -6.44 8.48 -25.23
N PHE A 51 -5.79 7.94 -26.26
CA PHE A 51 -4.78 8.69 -27.02
C PHE A 51 -5.44 9.67 -27.99
N GLN A 52 -6.59 9.29 -28.56
CA GLN A 52 -7.36 10.14 -29.46
C GLN A 52 -8.48 10.92 -28.76
N LEU A 53 -8.76 10.62 -27.50
CA LEU A 53 -9.89 11.16 -26.73
C LEU A 53 -11.23 10.88 -27.43
N ILE A 54 -11.45 9.64 -27.84
CA ILE A 54 -12.66 9.22 -28.55
C ILE A 54 -13.37 8.11 -27.79
N LYS A 55 -14.68 8.25 -27.57
CA LYS A 55 -15.55 7.15 -27.17
C LYS A 55 -16.13 6.49 -28.41
N THR A 56 -16.11 5.16 -28.45
CA THR A 56 -16.73 4.39 -29.53
C THR A 56 -17.89 3.58 -28.97
N ASP A 57 -19.12 3.96 -29.31
CA ASP A 57 -20.32 3.22 -28.93
C ASP A 57 -20.77 2.35 -30.11
N ALA A 58 -20.81 1.03 -29.91
CA ALA A 58 -21.39 0.09 -30.86
C ALA A 58 -22.85 -0.16 -30.45
N ALA A 59 -23.81 0.27 -31.28
CA ALA A 59 -25.21 -0.05 -31.04
C ALA A 59 -25.45 -1.55 -31.34
N TYR A 60 -25.67 -2.35 -30.30
CA TYR A 60 -26.21 -3.71 -30.47
C TYR A 60 -27.72 -3.63 -30.64
N ARG A 61 -28.23 -4.10 -31.79
CA ARG A 61 -29.65 -4.45 -31.92
C ARG A 61 -29.82 -5.88 -31.40
N PRO A 62 -30.74 -6.16 -30.46
CA PRO A 62 -30.89 -7.48 -29.83
C PRO A 62 -31.20 -8.64 -30.78
N HIS A 63 -31.50 -8.38 -32.07
CA HIS A 63 -31.92 -9.39 -33.04
C HIS A 63 -30.93 -9.72 -34.16
N ASP A 64 -29.78 -9.04 -34.26
CA ASP A 64 -28.82 -9.28 -35.35
C ASP A 64 -27.54 -9.97 -34.82
N LEU A 65 -27.38 -11.24 -35.16
CA LEU A 65 -26.21 -12.07 -34.82
C LEU A 65 -24.95 -11.72 -35.65
N ILE A 66 -24.96 -10.61 -36.41
CA ILE A 66 -23.91 -10.27 -37.38
C ILE A 66 -23.68 -8.75 -37.42
N THR A 67 -22.49 -8.33 -36.98
CA THR A 67 -21.79 -7.05 -37.19
C THR A 67 -22.49 -5.74 -36.72
N PRO A 68 -21.87 -4.92 -35.85
CA PRO A 68 -22.43 -3.63 -35.44
C PRO A 68 -22.54 -2.66 -36.63
N HIS A 69 -23.77 -2.27 -36.97
CA HIS A 69 -24.04 -1.45 -38.16
C HIS A 69 -23.83 0.06 -37.98
N ASN A 70 -23.92 0.59 -36.75
CA ASN A 70 -23.67 2.00 -36.46
C ASN A 70 -22.65 2.14 -35.33
N VAL A 71 -21.42 2.48 -35.70
CA VAL A 71 -20.35 2.82 -34.76
C VAL A 71 -20.36 4.34 -34.59
N THR A 72 -20.83 4.82 -33.44
CA THR A 72 -20.80 6.25 -33.12
C THR A 72 -19.47 6.59 -32.48
N ARG A 73 -18.73 7.54 -33.06
CA ARG A 73 -17.51 8.09 -32.48
C ARG A 73 -17.78 9.46 -31.91
N THR A 74 -17.61 9.59 -30.60
CA THR A 74 -17.82 10.85 -29.88
C THR A 74 -16.48 11.38 -29.41
N ALA A 75 -16.12 12.58 -29.85
CA ALA A 75 -14.95 13.29 -29.32
C ALA A 75 -15.20 13.68 -27.86
N LEU A 76 -14.19 13.46 -27.02
CA LEU A 76 -14.23 13.75 -25.60
C LEU A 76 -13.26 14.89 -25.28
N THR A 77 -13.61 15.69 -24.28
CA THR A 77 -12.60 16.47 -23.57
C THR A 77 -11.71 15.54 -22.76
N ARG A 78 -10.50 16.00 -22.42
CA ARG A 78 -9.58 15.28 -21.54
C ARG A 78 -10.24 14.87 -20.22
N THR A 79 -11.01 15.77 -19.61
CA THR A 79 -11.70 15.51 -18.34
C THR A 79 -12.77 14.43 -18.48
N GLN A 80 -13.56 14.45 -19.55
CA GLN A 80 -14.56 13.41 -19.82
C GLN A 80 -13.91 12.04 -20.03
N CYS A 81 -12.82 11.99 -20.80
CA CYS A 81 -12.06 10.77 -21.01
C CYS A 81 -11.48 10.25 -19.68
N ALA A 82 -10.86 11.11 -18.88
CA ALA A 82 -10.33 10.74 -17.57
C ALA A 82 -11.44 10.16 -16.67
N SER A 83 -12.62 10.78 -16.63
CA SER A 83 -13.75 10.28 -15.84
C SER A 83 -14.11 8.85 -16.22
N LEU A 84 -14.24 8.56 -17.52
CA LEU A 84 -14.56 7.21 -18.01
C LEU A 84 -13.46 6.19 -17.67
N LEU A 85 -12.18 6.59 -17.78
CA LEU A 85 -11.05 5.73 -17.40
C LEU A 85 -11.05 5.43 -15.90
N PHE A 86 -11.37 6.40 -15.04
CA PHE A 86 -11.46 6.19 -13.60
C PHE A 86 -12.67 5.34 -13.19
N ASP A 87 -13.79 5.46 -13.91
CA ASP A 87 -14.95 4.59 -13.69
C ASP A 87 -14.62 3.13 -14.05
N GLU A 88 -13.94 2.90 -15.18
CA GLU A 88 -13.42 1.58 -15.54
C GLU A 88 -12.37 1.08 -14.54
N PHE A 89 -11.48 1.96 -14.06
CA PHE A 89 -10.50 1.63 -13.02
C PHE A 89 -11.19 1.11 -11.76
N ARG A 90 -12.19 1.82 -11.23
CA ARG A 90 -12.96 1.36 -10.05
C ARG A 90 -13.67 0.05 -10.33
N GLN A 91 -14.27 -0.12 -11.51
CA GLN A 91 -14.98 -1.34 -11.87
C GLN A 91 -14.04 -2.55 -11.88
N LEU A 92 -12.86 -2.42 -12.49
CA LEU A 92 -11.87 -3.48 -12.54
C LEU A 92 -11.23 -3.74 -11.18
N ALA A 93 -11.03 -2.71 -10.36
CA ALA A 93 -10.45 -2.85 -9.02
C ALA A 93 -11.35 -3.66 -8.07
N ARG A 94 -12.68 -3.57 -8.23
CA ARG A 94 -13.63 -4.45 -7.51
C ARG A 94 -13.32 -5.92 -7.72
N MET A 95 -12.70 -6.29 -8.86
CA MET A 95 -12.32 -7.67 -9.15
C MET A 95 -11.17 -8.22 -8.29
N PHE A 96 -10.63 -7.42 -7.39
CA PHE A 96 -9.56 -7.84 -6.47
C PHE A 96 -9.87 -7.40 -5.03
N SER A 97 -11.09 -6.92 -4.82
CA SER A 97 -11.58 -6.39 -3.56
C SER A 97 -13.04 -6.77 -3.34
N PHE A 98 -13.29 -8.09 -3.40
CA PHE A 98 -14.64 -8.65 -3.43
C PHE A 98 -15.28 -8.90 -2.06
N THR A 99 -14.47 -9.04 -1.01
CA THR A 99 -14.91 -9.50 0.30
C THR A 99 -14.09 -8.86 1.41
N GLY A 100 -14.65 -8.83 2.62
CA GLY A 100 -13.98 -8.33 3.83
C GLY A 100 -14.33 -6.88 4.19
N PRO A 101 -14.04 -6.47 5.44
CA PRO A 101 -14.41 -5.15 5.97
C PRO A 101 -13.72 -3.98 5.26
N TYR A 102 -12.58 -4.23 4.60
CA TYR A 102 -11.74 -3.21 3.99
C TYR A 102 -11.92 -3.08 2.47
N GLN A 103 -12.93 -3.74 1.88
CA GLN A 103 -13.12 -3.79 0.44
C GLN A 103 -13.31 -2.41 -0.26
N HIS A 104 -13.73 -1.40 0.51
CA HIS A 104 -14.00 -0.05 0.02
C HIS A 104 -12.72 0.78 -0.20
N VAL A 105 -11.62 0.44 0.48
CA VAL A 105 -10.39 1.26 0.55
C VAL A 105 -9.79 1.51 -0.84
N ILE A 106 -9.75 0.49 -1.70
CA ILE A 106 -9.22 0.67 -3.06
C ILE A 106 -10.03 1.68 -3.88
N GLY A 107 -11.36 1.73 -3.68
CA GLY A 107 -12.22 2.71 -4.34
C GLY A 107 -11.97 4.14 -3.85
N GLU A 108 -11.72 4.31 -2.55
CA GLU A 108 -11.33 5.60 -1.94
C GLU A 108 -9.98 6.07 -2.49
N MET A 109 -9.00 5.18 -2.58
CA MET A 109 -7.67 5.48 -3.11
C MET A 109 -7.69 5.84 -4.60
N ILE A 110 -8.47 5.13 -5.43
CA ILE A 110 -8.70 5.51 -6.83
C ILE A 110 -9.37 6.88 -6.93
N THR A 111 -10.31 7.18 -6.02
CA THR A 111 -10.98 8.48 -5.97
C THR A 111 -10.03 9.59 -5.55
N HIS A 112 -9.13 9.32 -4.61
CA HIS A 112 -8.07 10.23 -4.21
C HIS A 112 -7.10 10.52 -5.36
N MET A 113 -6.72 9.49 -6.15
CA MET A 113 -5.95 9.66 -7.37
C MET A 113 -6.68 10.55 -8.38
N GLN A 114 -7.99 10.35 -8.58
CA GLN A 114 -8.80 11.16 -9.50
C GLN A 114 -8.86 12.64 -9.09
N ASN A 115 -8.87 12.93 -7.78
CA ASN A 115 -8.80 14.29 -7.25
C ASN A 115 -7.45 14.97 -7.51
N ASN A 116 -6.41 14.19 -7.83
CA ASN A 116 -5.13 14.64 -8.36
C ASN A 116 -4.37 15.63 -7.45
N THR A 117 -4.51 15.51 -6.14
CA THR A 117 -3.79 16.39 -5.19
C THR A 117 -2.34 15.95 -4.99
N GLY A 118 -2.07 14.64 -5.10
CA GLY A 118 -0.78 14.03 -4.75
C GLY A 118 -0.46 14.05 -3.25
N MET A 119 -1.40 14.50 -2.41
CA MET A 119 -1.24 14.52 -0.96
C MET A 119 -1.27 13.10 -0.40
N PRO A 120 -0.59 12.80 0.72
CA PRO A 120 -0.68 11.49 1.36
C PRO A 120 -2.13 11.12 1.70
N PHE A 121 -2.45 9.84 1.53
CA PHE A 121 -3.73 9.24 1.86
C PHE A 121 -3.65 8.58 3.23
N TYR A 122 -4.71 8.76 4.02
CA TYR A 122 -4.89 8.17 5.34
C TYR A 122 -6.28 7.53 5.39
N SER A 123 -6.39 6.40 6.08
CA SER A 123 -7.67 5.73 6.28
C SER A 123 -7.64 4.94 7.58
N SER A 124 -8.67 5.10 8.41
CA SER A 124 -8.85 4.30 9.63
C SER A 124 -9.01 2.82 9.33
N SER A 125 -9.48 2.46 8.12
CA SER A 125 -9.55 1.09 7.63
C SER A 125 -8.16 0.49 7.42
N LEU A 126 -7.21 1.27 6.89
CA LEU A 126 -5.82 0.82 6.73
C LEU A 126 -5.13 0.68 8.10
N ASP A 127 -5.36 1.63 9.01
CA ASP A 127 -4.83 1.56 10.40
C ASP A 127 -5.37 0.33 11.14
N SER A 128 -6.66 0.05 11.00
CA SER A 128 -7.31 -1.13 11.59
C SER A 128 -6.75 -2.42 11.02
N ALA A 129 -6.60 -2.50 9.69
CA ALA A 129 -6.03 -3.66 9.02
C ALA A 129 -4.58 -3.91 9.45
N LEU A 130 -3.76 -2.86 9.52
CA LEU A 130 -2.39 -2.93 10.01
C LEU A 130 -2.35 -3.45 11.45
N ARG A 131 -3.19 -2.90 12.32
CA ARG A 131 -3.28 -3.32 13.73
C ARG A 131 -3.69 -4.78 13.85
N GLU A 132 -4.71 -5.22 13.10
CA GLU A 132 -5.16 -6.62 13.08
C GLU A 132 -4.04 -7.55 12.61
N GLN A 133 -3.32 -7.19 11.55
CA GLN A 133 -2.19 -7.98 11.05
C GLN A 133 -1.10 -8.13 12.12
N ILE A 134 -0.71 -7.05 12.80
CA ILE A 134 0.28 -7.09 13.89
C ILE A 134 -0.21 -7.98 15.04
N GLN A 135 -1.48 -7.83 15.43
CA GLN A 135 -2.04 -8.53 16.59
C GLN A 135 -2.38 -10.00 16.31
N GLN A 136 -2.62 -10.38 15.06
CA GLN A 136 -3.01 -11.74 14.66
C GLN A 136 -1.85 -12.56 14.11
N ASP A 137 -0.68 -11.97 13.83
CA ASP A 137 0.49 -12.73 13.43
C ASP A 137 0.94 -13.67 14.56
N ARG A 138 0.78 -14.97 14.33
CA ARG A 138 1.21 -16.08 15.22
C ARG A 138 2.45 -16.79 14.70
N SER A 139 3.06 -16.30 13.61
CA SER A 139 4.26 -16.90 13.05
C SER A 139 5.45 -16.70 13.99
N SER A 140 6.42 -17.61 13.91
CA SER A 140 7.69 -17.48 14.63
C SER A 140 8.52 -16.25 14.18
N LYS A 141 8.12 -15.60 13.09
CA LYS A 141 8.74 -14.38 12.56
C LYS A 141 7.93 -13.11 12.85
N SER A 142 6.94 -13.17 13.74
CA SER A 142 6.16 -11.99 14.14
C SER A 142 7.05 -10.92 14.76
N SER A 143 6.95 -9.68 14.27
CA SER A 143 7.67 -8.54 14.84
C SER A 143 7.26 -8.26 16.28
N LEU A 144 5.97 -8.43 16.60
CA LEU A 144 5.44 -8.26 17.95
C LEU A 144 6.00 -9.31 18.91
N PHE A 145 6.12 -10.55 18.44
CA PHE A 145 6.75 -11.63 19.20
C PHE A 145 8.23 -11.35 19.46
N ALA A 146 8.99 -10.94 18.44
CA ALA A 146 10.40 -10.58 18.58
C ALA A 146 10.61 -9.47 19.63
N ILE A 147 9.77 -8.43 19.62
CA ILE A 147 9.82 -7.35 20.62
C ILE A 147 9.58 -7.88 22.03
N LYS A 148 8.60 -8.78 22.23
CA LYS A 148 8.37 -9.44 23.54
C LYS A 148 9.58 -10.23 24.00
N THR A 149 10.19 -11.02 23.11
CA THR A 149 11.39 -11.81 23.41
C THR A 149 12.57 -10.91 23.83
N VAL A 150 12.78 -9.80 23.13
CA VAL A 150 13.82 -8.84 23.50
C VAL A 150 13.54 -8.22 24.87
N PHE A 151 12.31 -7.76 25.15
CA PHE A 151 11.95 -7.23 26.48
C PHE A 151 12.27 -8.21 27.60
N LYS A 152 11.95 -9.51 27.44
CA LYS A 152 12.27 -10.54 28.44
C LYS A 152 13.78 -10.65 28.72
N LYS A 153 14.61 -10.40 27.71
CA LYS A 153 16.08 -10.44 27.81
C LYS A 153 16.67 -9.15 28.42
N VAL A 154 16.14 -7.99 28.04
CA VAL A 154 16.83 -6.69 28.25
C VAL A 154 16.26 -5.83 29.37
N ILE A 155 15.09 -6.17 29.93
CA ILE A 155 14.56 -5.48 31.11
C ILE A 155 15.45 -5.81 32.31
N ASP A 156 16.03 -4.77 32.90
CA ASP A 156 16.57 -4.83 34.26
C ASP A 156 15.40 -4.71 35.23
N TRP A 157 15.06 -5.85 35.86
CA TRP A 157 13.93 -5.96 36.77
C TRP A 157 14.18 -5.27 38.12
N ASP A 158 15.45 -5.13 38.52
CA ASP A 158 15.83 -4.53 39.80
C ASP A 158 15.82 -3.00 39.69
N SER A 159 16.34 -2.46 38.57
CA SER A 159 16.26 -1.01 38.27
C SER A 159 15.01 -0.59 37.50
N GLN A 160 14.11 -1.53 37.20
CA GLN A 160 12.83 -1.33 36.51
C GLN A 160 12.95 -0.53 35.20
N CYS A 161 14.00 -0.79 34.41
CA CYS A 161 14.25 -0.04 33.19
C CYS A 161 14.89 -0.91 32.09
N VAL A 162 15.06 -0.32 30.91
CA VAL A 162 15.84 -0.89 29.80
C VAL A 162 17.00 0.06 29.53
N HIS A 163 18.20 -0.47 29.29
CA HIS A 163 19.39 0.34 29.01
C HIS A 163 19.54 0.68 27.51
N ASN A 164 20.34 1.70 27.20
CA ASN A 164 20.51 2.22 25.84
C ASN A 164 20.98 1.17 24.82
N GLU A 165 21.79 0.20 25.25
CA GLU A 165 22.37 -0.84 24.41
C GLU A 165 21.29 -1.77 23.83
N ALA A 166 20.14 -1.89 24.51
CA ALA A 166 19.03 -2.74 24.08
C ALA A 166 18.43 -2.34 22.73
N VAL A 167 18.65 -1.11 22.27
CA VAL A 167 18.24 -0.66 20.92
C VAL A 167 18.85 -1.55 19.84
N ILE A 168 20.07 -2.04 20.04
CA ILE A 168 20.75 -2.95 19.12
C ILE A 168 20.05 -4.31 19.13
N ASP A 169 19.72 -4.84 20.31
CA ASP A 169 18.99 -6.11 20.44
C ASP A 169 17.63 -6.07 19.74
N PHE A 170 16.87 -4.97 19.91
CA PHE A 170 15.60 -4.79 19.19
C PHE A 170 15.80 -4.73 17.69
N HIS A 171 16.74 -3.92 17.23
CA HIS A 171 17.00 -3.73 15.81
C HIS A 171 17.43 -5.05 15.14
N ASP A 172 18.33 -5.80 15.77
CA ASP A 172 18.80 -7.08 15.25
C ASP A 172 17.71 -8.15 15.26
N ALA A 173 16.91 -8.23 16.33
CA ALA A 173 15.77 -9.15 16.38
C ALA A 173 14.74 -8.84 15.29
N LEU A 174 14.51 -7.56 14.96
CA LEU A 174 13.50 -7.13 13.99
C LEU A 174 13.95 -7.28 12.52
N LYS A 175 15.26 -7.33 12.22
CA LYS A 175 15.77 -7.52 10.86
C LYS A 175 15.26 -8.79 10.18
N ASP A 176 15.12 -9.86 10.94
CA ASP A 176 14.75 -11.19 10.42
C ASP A 176 13.25 -11.50 10.54
N THR A 177 12.46 -10.52 10.97
CA THR A 177 11.01 -10.64 11.13
C THR A 177 10.26 -10.43 9.83
N VAL A 178 9.03 -10.96 9.78
CA VAL A 178 8.04 -10.50 8.81
C VAL A 178 7.50 -9.18 9.37
N LEU A 179 7.97 -8.07 8.81
CA LEU A 179 7.33 -6.78 9.07
C LEU A 179 5.90 -6.84 8.54
N PRO A 180 4.95 -6.12 9.16
CA PRO A 180 3.62 -5.96 8.62
C PRO A 180 3.74 -5.40 7.20
N LYS A 181 3.57 -6.29 6.23
CA LYS A 181 3.53 -5.98 4.81
C LYS A 181 2.20 -6.48 4.30
N PHE A 182 1.55 -5.67 3.48
CA PHE A 182 0.32 -6.08 2.80
C PHE A 182 0.60 -6.91 1.54
N VAL A 183 1.81 -7.49 1.44
CA VAL A 183 2.25 -8.27 0.29
C VAL A 183 1.97 -9.75 0.53
N ARG A 184 0.71 -10.14 0.41
CA ARG A 184 0.35 -11.53 0.15
C ARG A 184 -0.78 -11.57 -0.88
N ILE A 185 -0.41 -11.92 -2.11
CA ILE A 185 -1.33 -12.25 -3.22
C ILE A 185 -2.32 -13.37 -2.81
N LYS A 186 -2.00 -14.14 -1.77
CA LYS A 186 -2.91 -15.16 -1.20
C LYS A 186 -4.00 -14.60 -0.27
N ASP A 187 -3.87 -13.35 0.17
CA ASP A 187 -4.84 -12.65 1.04
C ASP A 187 -5.73 -11.66 0.25
N ALA A 188 -5.82 -11.85 -1.08
CA ALA A 188 -6.70 -11.12 -2.02
C ALA A 188 -8.20 -11.18 -1.70
N VAL A 189 -8.56 -11.79 -0.57
CA VAL A 189 -9.92 -12.02 -0.08
C VAL A 189 -10.35 -10.92 0.90
N ASN A 190 -9.47 -9.99 1.31
CA ASN A 190 -9.83 -8.92 2.26
C ASN A 190 -9.80 -7.49 1.66
N GLY A 191 -9.62 -7.36 0.34
CA GLY A 191 -9.72 -6.07 -0.37
C GLY A 191 -8.52 -5.13 -0.30
N LEU A 192 -7.41 -5.59 0.28
CA LEU A 192 -6.19 -4.78 0.46
C LEU A 192 -5.05 -5.15 -0.51
N SER A 193 -5.18 -6.22 -1.29
CA SER A 193 -4.09 -6.76 -2.10
C SER A 193 -3.72 -5.94 -3.33
N LEU A 194 -4.56 -4.98 -3.74
CA LEU A 194 -4.22 -4.00 -4.77
C LEU A 194 -3.81 -2.63 -4.20
N SER A 195 -4.24 -2.29 -2.99
CA SER A 195 -4.00 -0.97 -2.41
C SER A 195 -2.57 -0.79 -1.90
N VAL A 196 -1.89 -1.88 -1.61
CA VAL A 196 -0.57 -1.85 -0.96
C VAL A 196 0.29 -2.94 -1.61
N HIS A 197 1.11 -2.55 -2.59
CA HIS A 197 1.81 -3.46 -3.50
C HIS A 197 3.22 -3.84 -2.98
N ASP A 198 3.87 -2.97 -2.21
CA ASP A 198 5.11 -3.29 -1.50
C ASP A 198 5.38 -2.27 -0.40
N THR A 199 5.31 -2.64 0.88
CA THR A 199 5.53 -1.69 1.97
C THR A 199 6.87 -0.96 1.81
N CYS A 200 6.78 0.30 1.38
CA CYS A 200 7.92 1.13 1.05
C CYS A 200 8.75 1.40 2.30
N ALA A 201 8.12 1.78 3.41
CA ALA A 201 8.83 2.04 4.65
C ALA A 201 8.07 1.61 5.91
N THR A 202 8.82 1.24 6.95
CA THR A 202 8.29 0.91 8.29
C THR A 202 9.19 1.48 9.37
N HIS A 203 8.60 2.19 10.31
CA HIS A 203 9.21 2.62 11.57
C HIS A 203 8.49 1.97 12.74
N ILE A 204 9.26 1.37 13.66
CA ILE A 204 8.72 0.80 14.91
C ILE A 204 9.31 1.59 16.07
N THR A 205 8.42 2.15 16.89
CA THR A 205 8.75 2.98 18.05
C THR A 205 8.19 2.34 19.30
N ILE A 206 9.00 2.26 20.36
CA ILE A 206 8.47 2.07 21.72
C ILE A 206 8.16 3.47 22.24
N ASP A 207 6.88 3.77 22.46
CA ASP A 207 6.43 5.08 22.91
C ASP A 207 6.58 5.23 24.42
N ALA A 208 6.33 4.16 25.16
CA ALA A 208 6.43 4.12 26.61
C ALA A 208 6.70 2.69 27.11
N LEU A 209 7.35 2.59 28.27
CA LEU A 209 7.56 1.35 29.01
C LEU A 209 7.32 1.64 30.50
N SER A 210 6.52 0.80 31.15
CA SER A 210 6.35 0.75 32.60
C SER A 210 6.73 -0.65 33.09
N VAL A 211 7.62 -0.73 34.08
CA VAL A 211 8.03 -1.99 34.72
C VAL A 211 7.70 -1.89 36.20
N SER A 212 6.89 -2.80 36.71
CA SER A 212 6.57 -2.89 38.14
C SER A 212 6.06 -4.29 38.49
N ASN A 213 6.24 -4.73 39.74
CA ASN A 213 5.72 -6.00 40.24
C ASN A 213 6.08 -7.22 39.36
N ASN A 214 7.33 -7.31 38.89
CA ASN A 214 7.79 -8.34 37.96
C ASN A 214 6.96 -8.45 36.66
N ARG A 215 6.30 -7.36 36.25
CA ARG A 215 5.59 -7.24 34.99
C ARG A 215 6.02 -5.97 34.25
N TYR A 216 5.83 -5.98 32.94
CA TYR A 216 5.96 -4.78 32.12
C TYR A 216 4.71 -4.52 31.29
N ARG A 217 4.54 -3.26 30.93
CA ARG A 217 3.58 -2.76 29.94
C ARG A 217 4.32 -1.79 29.03
N ALA A 218 4.33 -2.08 27.74
CA ALA A 218 4.94 -1.25 26.71
C ALA A 218 3.91 -0.84 25.67
N THR A 219 3.98 0.40 25.22
CA THR A 219 3.21 0.91 24.08
C THR A 219 4.14 0.95 22.87
N VAL A 220 3.76 0.29 21.79
CA VAL A 220 4.56 0.19 20.57
C VAL A 220 3.76 0.70 19.38
N THR A 221 4.29 1.68 18.67
CA THR A 221 3.69 2.23 17.46
C THR A 221 4.45 1.79 16.22
N TYR A 222 3.71 1.25 15.26
CA TYR A 222 4.14 0.97 13.90
C TYR A 222 3.65 2.10 13.02
N ASN A 223 4.55 2.76 12.30
CA ASN A 223 4.22 3.62 11.18
C ASN A 223 4.66 2.91 9.90
N VAL A 224 3.75 2.75 8.96
CA VAL A 224 3.95 2.04 7.70
C VAL A 224 3.53 2.96 6.56
N GLN A 225 4.36 3.04 5.52
CA GLN A 225 4.07 3.82 4.32
C GLN A 225 4.26 2.93 3.09
N ASP A 226 3.34 3.07 2.14
CA ASP A 226 3.47 2.54 0.78
C ASP A 226 3.14 3.65 -0.23
N HIS A 227 3.29 3.38 -1.52
CA HIS A 227 2.98 4.26 -2.63
C HIS A 227 1.81 3.69 -3.43
N PHE A 228 0.81 4.52 -3.69
CA PHE A 228 -0.20 4.27 -4.71
C PHE A 228 0.28 4.83 -6.05
N GLY A 229 1.20 4.10 -6.67
CA GLY A 229 1.68 4.37 -8.00
C GLY A 229 2.42 3.16 -8.59
N LEU A 230 2.66 3.20 -9.89
CA LEU A 230 3.36 2.12 -10.63
C LEU A 230 4.64 2.64 -11.26
N ASP A 231 5.72 1.89 -11.08
CA ASP A 231 7.02 2.16 -11.69
C ASP A 231 7.12 1.55 -13.10
N LYS A 232 8.21 1.84 -13.82
CA LYS A 232 8.41 1.32 -15.19
C LYS A 232 8.65 -0.19 -15.27
N TYR A 233 9.06 -0.83 -14.19
CA TYR A 233 9.30 -2.27 -14.11
C TYR A 233 8.00 -3.04 -13.86
N ASP A 234 7.10 -2.48 -13.06
CA ASP A 234 5.77 -3.02 -12.79
C ASP A 234 5.04 -3.37 -14.09
N ILE A 235 4.92 -2.42 -15.02
CA ILE A 235 4.19 -2.63 -16.27
C ILE A 235 4.91 -3.55 -17.27
N ARG A 236 6.17 -3.89 -17.02
CA ARG A 236 6.91 -4.90 -17.79
C ARG A 236 6.68 -6.31 -17.26
N SER A 237 6.11 -6.46 -16.06
CA SER A 237 5.74 -7.75 -15.49
C SER A 237 4.68 -8.45 -16.36
N PRO A 238 4.88 -9.74 -16.72
CA PRO A 238 3.89 -10.51 -17.48
C PRO A 238 2.50 -10.55 -16.82
N VAL A 239 2.47 -10.61 -15.47
CA VAL A 239 1.22 -10.62 -14.70
C VAL A 239 0.48 -9.29 -14.87
N PHE A 240 1.19 -8.17 -14.80
CA PHE A 240 0.55 -6.85 -14.87
C PHE A 240 0.05 -6.53 -16.26
N ARG A 241 0.79 -6.95 -17.29
CA ARG A 241 0.38 -6.81 -18.69
C ARG A 241 -0.94 -7.52 -18.99
N GLN A 242 -1.23 -8.62 -18.30
CA GLN A 242 -2.45 -9.40 -18.52
C GLN A 242 -3.72 -8.66 -18.06
N PHE A 243 -3.63 -7.82 -17.02
CA PHE A 243 -4.80 -7.13 -16.49
C PHE A 243 -4.88 -5.69 -16.98
N ARG A 244 -6.02 -5.33 -17.60
CA ARG A 244 -6.28 -3.95 -18.05
C ARG A 244 -6.19 -2.93 -16.90
N LEU A 245 -6.50 -3.35 -15.69
CA LEU A 245 -6.39 -2.53 -14.47
C LEU A 245 -5.04 -1.81 -14.36
N PHE A 246 -3.92 -2.55 -14.44
CA PHE A 246 -2.59 -1.97 -14.29
C PHE A 246 -2.22 -1.09 -15.49
N ARG A 247 -2.69 -1.43 -16.69
CA ARG A 247 -2.50 -0.62 -17.90
C ARG A 247 -3.22 0.73 -17.77
N LEU A 248 -4.47 0.74 -17.27
CA LEU A 248 -5.22 1.95 -16.97
C LEU A 248 -4.52 2.81 -15.93
N TRP A 249 -4.15 2.21 -14.80
CA TRP A 249 -3.49 2.91 -13.70
C TRP A 249 -2.17 3.55 -14.17
N PHE A 250 -1.30 2.76 -14.81
CA PHE A 250 -0.02 3.25 -15.32
C PHE A 250 -0.23 4.35 -16.37
N PHE A 251 -1.21 4.20 -17.26
CA PHE A 251 -1.50 5.21 -18.27
C PHE A 251 -2.03 6.52 -17.66
N LEU A 252 -2.99 6.46 -16.73
CA LEU A 252 -3.50 7.63 -16.01
C LEU A 252 -2.39 8.38 -15.27
N GLN A 253 -1.45 7.64 -14.66
CA GLN A 253 -0.33 8.20 -13.91
C GLN A 253 0.78 8.77 -14.80
N ARG A 254 1.37 7.95 -15.67
CA ARG A 254 2.66 8.23 -16.32
C ARG A 254 2.52 8.98 -17.64
N SER A 255 1.34 8.93 -18.28
CA SER A 255 1.11 9.61 -19.56
C SER A 255 1.16 11.12 -19.42
N ARG A 256 1.94 11.80 -20.27
CA ARG A 256 1.94 13.28 -20.35
C ARG A 256 0.56 13.86 -20.65
N LEU A 257 -0.32 13.09 -21.30
CA LEU A 257 -1.66 13.54 -21.62
C LEU A 257 -2.49 13.75 -20.35
N PHE A 258 -2.37 12.85 -19.36
CA PHE A 258 -3.20 12.87 -18.16
C PHE A 258 -2.41 13.29 -16.91
N GLY A 259 -1.32 12.59 -16.59
CA GLY A 259 -0.40 12.96 -15.52
C GLY A 259 -1.03 13.02 -14.14
N PHE A 260 -1.92 12.07 -13.79
CA PHE A 260 -2.49 12.00 -12.46
C PHE A 260 -1.43 11.62 -11.43
N ARG A 261 -1.38 12.36 -10.33
CA ARG A 261 -0.36 12.23 -9.29
C ARG A 261 -0.58 10.95 -8.48
N PRO A 262 0.45 10.08 -8.35
CA PRO A 262 0.45 9.05 -7.32
C PRO A 262 0.58 9.72 -5.95
N PHE A 263 0.42 8.95 -4.90
CA PHE A 263 0.48 9.45 -3.52
C PHE A 263 0.96 8.36 -2.57
N MET A 264 1.44 8.78 -1.40
CA MET A 264 1.79 7.87 -0.32
C MET A 264 0.54 7.43 0.44
N THR A 265 0.49 6.17 0.86
CA THR A 265 -0.51 5.64 1.78
C THR A 265 0.14 5.47 3.14
N ASN A 266 -0.31 6.27 4.11
CA ASN A 266 0.24 6.28 5.46
C ASN A 266 -0.68 5.52 6.40
N MET A 267 -0.08 4.64 7.20
CA MET A 267 -0.78 3.73 8.09
C MET A 267 -0.08 3.72 9.45
N GLN A 268 -0.86 3.75 10.51
CA GLN A 268 -0.37 3.73 11.87
C GLN A 268 -1.13 2.72 12.72
N ALA A 269 -0.38 1.93 13.49
CA ALA A 269 -0.95 1.04 14.48
C ALA A 269 -0.16 1.09 15.78
N THR A 270 -0.81 1.56 16.84
CA THR A 270 -0.30 1.46 18.20
C THR A 270 -0.85 0.20 18.86
N VAL A 271 0.01 -0.60 19.48
CA VAL A 271 -0.36 -1.80 20.21
C VAL A 271 0.26 -1.79 21.61
N GLU A 272 -0.45 -2.37 22.56
CA GLU A 272 0.06 -2.58 23.90
C GLU A 272 0.62 -4.00 24.04
N ILE A 273 1.78 -4.11 24.67
CA ILE A 273 2.47 -5.35 24.96
C ILE A 273 2.64 -5.46 26.46
N THR A 274 2.26 -6.60 27.03
CA THR A 274 2.54 -6.93 28.42
C THR A 274 3.30 -8.25 28.51
N GLY A 275 4.02 -8.43 29.61
CA GLY A 275 4.71 -9.67 29.95
C GLY A 275 5.23 -9.67 31.39
N GLY A 276 5.58 -10.85 31.89
CA GLY A 276 6.15 -11.05 33.23
C GLY A 276 7.56 -11.64 33.20
N ARG A 277 8.32 -11.45 34.28
CA ARG A 277 9.69 -11.97 34.47
C ARG A 277 9.76 -13.49 34.23
N ASP A 278 8.78 -14.21 34.79
CA ASP A 278 8.73 -15.67 34.81
C ASP A 278 7.70 -16.26 33.82
N GLU A 279 7.11 -15.44 32.94
CA GLU A 279 6.16 -15.93 31.93
C GLU A 279 6.90 -16.64 30.79
N ASN A 280 6.41 -17.82 30.40
CA ASN A 280 6.87 -18.50 29.18
C ASN A 280 6.30 -17.80 27.95
N ILE A 281 7.15 -17.58 26.95
CA ILE A 281 6.84 -16.90 25.67
C ILE A 281 6.90 -17.94 24.55
#